data_AF-A0A844DT09-F1
#
_entry.id   AF-A0A844DT09-F1
#
_cell.length_a   1.000
_cell.length_b   1.000
_cell.length_c   1.000
_cell.angle_alpha   90.00
_cell.angle_beta   90.00
_cell.angle_gamma   90.00
#
_symmetry.space_group_name_H-M   'P 1'
#
loop_
_entity.id
_entity.type
_entity.pdbx_description
1 polymer ?
#
loop_
_entity_poly.entity_id
_entity_poly.type
_entity_poly.pdbx_seq_one_letter_code
_entity_poly.pdbx_strand_id
1 'polypeptide(L)'
;MTKPKTLDQLQAEKEQAETQLAQEQHKLERLENRKKYLEKGERTKRTHRICNLDGTIESLAPEVKDLTRTEMTELMEYIFSLAEVQRAVRHMAITHTNQANREKELKADGTISSERHAD
;
A
#
# COMPACT_ATOMS: atom_id res chain seq x y z
N MET A 1 43.48 -33.02 -8.47
CA MET A 1 42.27 -33.81 -8.19
C MET A 1 41.92 -33.65 -6.73
N THR A 2 40.75 -33.12 -6.40
CA THR A 2 40.27 -33.04 -5.01
C THR A 2 40.07 -34.45 -4.47
N LYS A 3 40.65 -34.76 -3.30
CA LYS A 3 40.46 -36.06 -2.64
C LYS A 3 38.96 -36.31 -2.45
N PRO A 4 38.46 -37.52 -2.73
CA PRO A 4 37.06 -37.85 -2.48
C PRO A 4 36.77 -37.73 -0.99
N LYS A 5 35.64 -37.08 -0.67
CA LYS A 5 35.16 -36.93 0.71
C LYS A 5 34.88 -38.29 1.32
N THR A 6 35.16 -38.45 2.61
CA THR A 6 34.79 -39.66 3.34
C THR A 6 33.29 -39.68 3.64
N LEU A 7 32.74 -40.87 3.89
CA LEU A 7 31.31 -41.07 4.12
C LEU A 7 30.79 -40.26 5.31
N ASP A 8 31.60 -40.17 6.38
CA ASP A 8 31.30 -39.35 7.57
C ASP A 8 31.26 -37.85 7.26
N GLN A 9 32.12 -37.36 6.37
CA GLN A 9 32.11 -35.96 5.93
C GLN A 9 30.82 -35.64 5.17
N LEU A 10 30.36 -36.55 4.32
CA LEU A 10 29.10 -36.38 3.58
C LEU A 10 27.87 -36.43 4.51
N GLN A 11 27.91 -37.25 5.57
CA GLN A 11 26.84 -37.30 6.57
C GLN A 11 26.77 -36.00 7.37
N ALA A 12 27.90 -35.46 7.82
CA ALA A 12 27.94 -34.19 8.54
C ALA A 12 27.48 -33.01 7.66
N GLU A 13 27.88 -32.98 6.39
CA GLU A 13 27.40 -31.96 5.43
C GLU A 13 25.90 -32.06 5.20
N LYS A 14 25.35 -33.29 5.12
CA LYS A 14 23.91 -33.51 5.00
C LYS A 14 23.16 -32.98 6.21
N GLU A 15 23.60 -33.30 7.42
CA GLU A 15 22.95 -32.85 8.65
C GLU A 15 22.98 -31.32 8.82
N GLN A 16 24.10 -30.69 8.45
CA GLN A 16 24.21 -29.23 8.40
C GLN A 16 23.25 -28.63 7.37
N ALA A 17 23.17 -29.22 6.17
CA ALA A 17 22.28 -28.76 5.12
C ALA A 17 20.81 -28.91 5.50
N GLU A 18 20.43 -30.01 6.18
CA GLU A 18 19.08 -30.23 6.69
C GLU A 18 18.71 -29.20 7.77
N THR A 19 19.65 -28.87 8.65
CA THR A 19 19.45 -27.82 9.66
C THR A 19 19.26 -26.44 9.02
N GLN A 20 20.09 -26.08 8.04
CA GLN A 20 19.96 -24.82 7.30
C GLN A 20 18.64 -24.76 6.52
N LEU A 21 18.25 -25.87 5.89
CA LEU A 21 16.98 -25.97 5.17
C LEU A 21 15.80 -25.70 6.10
N ALA A 22 15.78 -26.31 7.29
CA ALA A 22 14.74 -26.07 8.28
C ALA A 22 14.69 -24.60 8.72
N GLN A 23 15.85 -23.95 8.93
CA GLN A 23 15.91 -22.54 9.29
C GLN A 23 15.34 -21.63 8.18
N GLU A 24 15.71 -21.86 6.93
CA GLU A 24 15.19 -21.08 5.80
C GLU A 24 13.70 -21.35 5.54
N GLN A 25 13.22 -22.57 5.77
CA GLN A 25 11.79 -22.89 5.73
C GLN A 25 11.00 -22.09 6.77
N HIS A 26 11.47 -22.03 8.02
CA HIS A 26 10.85 -21.20 9.06
C HIS A 26 10.88 -19.71 8.71
N LYS A 27 11.97 -19.23 8.11
CA LYS A 27 12.08 -17.83 7.67
C LYS A 27 11.10 -17.52 6.55
N LEU A 28 10.95 -18.43 5.59
CA LEU A 28 9.98 -18.31 4.50
C LEU A 28 8.56 -18.22 5.07
N GLU A 29 8.18 -19.13 5.96
CA GLU A 29 6.86 -19.14 6.61
C GLU A 29 6.59 -17.81 7.34
N ARG A 30 7.57 -17.28 8.07
CA ARG A 30 7.45 -15.98 8.73
C ARG A 30 7.21 -14.83 7.75
N LEU A 31 7.91 -14.84 6.60
CA LEU A 31 7.75 -13.83 5.56
C LEU A 31 6.38 -13.93 4.88
N GLU A 32 5.90 -15.14 4.61
CA GLU A 32 4.55 -15.36 4.06
C GLU A 32 3.47 -14.86 5.02
N ASN A 33 3.61 -15.17 6.31
CA ASN A 33 2.69 -14.68 7.34
C ASN A 33 2.73 -13.15 7.45
N ARG A 34 3.92 -12.55 7.35
CA ARG A 34 4.05 -11.09 7.34
C ARG A 34 3.38 -10.47 6.12
N LYS A 35 3.54 -11.07 4.93
CA LYS A 35 2.87 -10.63 3.70
C LYS A 35 1.35 -10.65 3.86
N LYS A 36 0.78 -11.78 4.30
CA LYS A 36 -0.67 -11.92 4.55
C LYS A 36 -1.19 -10.86 5.53
N TYR A 37 -0.45 -10.59 6.60
CA TYR A 37 -0.81 -9.56 7.58
C TYR A 37 -0.85 -8.15 6.97
N LEU A 38 0.17 -7.80 6.18
CA LEU A 38 0.23 -6.49 5.53
C LEU A 38 -0.87 -6.32 4.48
N GLU A 39 -1.13 -7.35 3.66
CA GLU A 39 -2.23 -7.35 2.70
C GLU A 39 -3.59 -7.18 3.37
N LYS A 40 -3.82 -7.86 4.49
CA LYS A 40 -5.02 -7.68 5.32
C LYS A 40 -5.12 -6.24 5.83
N GLY A 41 -4.02 -5.69 6.33
CA GLY A 41 -3.96 -4.31 6.82
C GLY A 41 -4.32 -3.29 5.73
N GLU A 42 -3.77 -3.44 4.52
CA GLU A 42 -4.07 -2.57 3.38
C GLU A 42 -5.52 -2.71 2.92
N ARG A 43 -6.08 -3.94 2.93
CA ARG A 43 -7.50 -4.16 2.65
C ARG A 43 -8.38 -3.45 3.67
N THR A 44 -8.08 -3.56 4.97
CA THR A 44 -8.84 -2.87 6.02
C THR A 44 -8.78 -1.34 5.84
N LYS A 45 -7.60 -0.78 5.59
CA LYS A 45 -7.45 0.67 5.31
C LYS A 45 -8.27 1.09 4.08
N ARG A 46 -8.26 0.28 3.02
CA ARG A 46 -9.06 0.55 1.82
C ARG A 46 -10.55 0.54 2.13
N THR A 47 -11.05 -0.47 2.84
CA THR A 47 -12.46 -0.55 3.24
C THR A 47 -12.87 0.67 4.05
N HIS A 48 -12.09 1.06 5.06
CA HIS A 48 -12.39 2.25 5.87
C HIS A 48 -12.45 3.53 5.03
N ARG A 49 -11.51 3.73 4.10
CA ARG A 49 -11.55 4.89 3.18
C ARG A 49 -12.81 4.90 2.32
N ILE A 50 -13.23 3.75 1.80
CA ILE A 50 -14.43 3.62 0.98
C ILE A 50 -15.67 3.94 1.83
N CYS A 51 -15.80 3.35 3.02
CA CYS A 51 -16.93 3.62 3.91
C CYS A 51 -17.02 5.11 4.31
N ASN A 52 -15.89 5.79 4.52
CA ASN A 52 -15.90 7.22 4.80
C ASN A 52 -16.38 8.05 3.61
N LEU A 53 -15.99 7.65 2.40
CA LEU A 53 -16.44 8.32 1.18
C LEU A 53 -17.94 8.08 0.96
N ASP A 54 -18.39 6.84 1.09
CA ASP A 54 -19.79 6.46 0.97
C ASP A 54 -20.63 7.22 2.01
N GLY A 55 -20.17 7.31 3.26
CA GLY A 55 -20.83 8.09 4.31
C GLY A 55 -20.87 9.59 4.02
N THR A 56 -19.88 10.13 3.31
CA THR A 56 -19.91 11.53 2.84
C THR A 56 -20.99 11.72 1.80
N ILE A 57 -21.12 10.79 0.84
CA ILE A 57 -22.15 10.84 -0.19
C ILE A 57 -23.54 10.69 0.44
N GLU A 58 -23.74 9.71 1.33
CA GLU A 58 -25.02 9.51 2.05
C GLU A 58 -25.40 10.74 2.88
N SER A 59 -24.43 11.43 3.48
CA SER A 59 -24.69 12.67 4.23
C SER A 59 -25.11 13.84 3.32
N LEU A 60 -24.63 13.88 2.08
CA LEU A 60 -24.96 14.93 1.11
C LEU A 60 -26.27 14.65 0.36
N ALA A 61 -26.58 13.38 0.11
CA ALA A 61 -27.77 12.93 -0.59
C ALA A 61 -28.36 11.69 0.10
N PRO A 62 -29.12 11.86 1.20
CA PRO A 62 -29.68 10.75 1.97
C PRO A 62 -30.57 9.81 1.15
N GLU A 63 -31.13 10.29 0.04
CA GLU A 63 -31.96 9.56 -0.90
C GLU A 63 -31.21 8.37 -1.54
N VAL A 64 -29.88 8.41 -1.61
CA VAL A 64 -29.09 7.32 -2.21
C VAL A 64 -28.91 6.12 -1.28
N LYS A 65 -29.26 6.26 0.00
CA LYS A 65 -29.01 5.24 1.04
C LYS A 65 -29.61 3.88 0.71
N ASP A 66 -30.85 3.89 0.22
CA ASP A 66 -31.60 2.67 -0.05
C ASP A 66 -31.43 2.18 -1.50
N LEU A 67 -30.63 2.87 -2.31
CA LEU A 67 -30.33 2.43 -3.66
C LEU A 67 -29.50 1.16 -3.63
N THR A 68 -29.85 0.24 -4.51
CA THR A 68 -29.03 -0.92 -4.79
C THR A 68 -27.70 -0.49 -5.41
N ARG A 69 -26.70 -1.39 -5.37
CA ARG A 69 -25.41 -1.14 -6.01
C ARG A 69 -25.54 -0.80 -7.50
N THR A 70 -26.49 -1.41 -8.20
CA THR A 70 -26.72 -1.15 -9.63
C THR A 70 -27.27 0.25 -9.85
N GLU A 71 -28.33 0.63 -9.13
CA GLU A 71 -28.93 1.97 -9.23
C GLU A 71 -27.93 3.06 -8.85
N MET A 72 -27.14 2.84 -7.80
CA MET A 72 -26.05 3.75 -7.41
C MET A 72 -25.00 3.87 -8.52
N THR A 73 -24.63 2.76 -9.18
CA THR A 73 -23.67 2.77 -10.27
C THR A 73 -24.20 3.57 -11.47
N GLU A 74 -25.44 3.32 -11.89
CA GLU A 74 -26.08 4.04 -13.00
C GLU A 74 -26.19 5.55 -12.71
N LEU A 75 -26.59 5.90 -11.48
CA LEU A 75 -26.64 7.29 -11.03
C LEU A 75 -25.26 7.95 -11.11
N MET A 76 -24.22 7.29 -10.60
CA MET A 76 -22.86 7.82 -10.63
C MET A 76 -22.34 7.95 -12.07
N GLU A 77 -22.57 6.97 -12.94
CA GLU A 77 -22.20 7.04 -14.35
C GLU A 77 -22.86 8.24 -15.05
N TYR A 78 -24.16 8.46 -14.81
CA TYR A 78 -24.85 9.63 -15.32
C TYR A 78 -24.26 10.94 -14.77
N ILE A 79 -24.09 11.07 -13.45
CA ILE A 79 -23.55 12.29 -12.82
C ILE A 79 -22.14 12.60 -13.34
N PHE A 80 -21.26 11.60 -13.42
CA PHE A 80 -19.89 11.78 -13.92
C PHE A 80 -19.81 11.92 -15.44
N SER A 81 -20.90 11.69 -16.18
CA SER A 81 -21.00 12.06 -17.59
C SER A 81 -21.19 13.57 -17.81
N LEU A 82 -21.69 14.29 -16.79
CA LEU A 82 -21.94 15.74 -16.87
C LEU A 82 -20.64 16.54 -16.96
N ALA A 83 -20.54 17.42 -17.96
CA ALA A 83 -19.32 18.17 -18.24
C ALA A 83 -18.86 19.04 -17.05
N GLU A 84 -19.79 19.60 -16.29
CA GLU A 84 -19.50 20.41 -15.10
C GLU A 84 -18.86 19.59 -13.99
N VAL A 85 -19.41 18.40 -13.71
CA VAL A 85 -18.86 17.47 -12.73
C VAL A 85 -17.47 17.01 -13.15
N GLN A 86 -17.28 16.64 -14.41
CA GLN A 86 -15.96 16.27 -14.91
C GLN A 86 -14.93 17.41 -14.78
N ARG A 87 -15.34 18.66 -15.05
CA ARG A 87 -14.49 19.84 -14.87
C ARG A 87 -14.14 20.04 -13.40
N ALA A 88 -15.10 19.92 -12.49
CA ALA A 88 -14.87 20.05 -11.05
C ALA A 88 -13.91 18.97 -10.53
N VAL A 89 -14.11 17.70 -10.94
CA VAL A 89 -13.23 16.59 -10.57
C VAL A 89 -11.81 16.82 -11.08
N ARG A 90 -11.64 17.19 -12.35
CA ARG A 90 -10.32 17.50 -12.92
C ARG A 90 -9.64 18.65 -12.20
N HIS A 91 -10.37 19.73 -11.91
CA HIS A 91 -9.85 20.88 -11.18
C HIS A 91 -9.36 20.48 -9.79
N MET A 92 -10.17 19.73 -9.02
CA MET A 92 -9.80 19.27 -7.68
C MET A 92 -8.59 18.33 -7.71
N ALA A 93 -8.52 17.41 -8.68
CA ALA A 93 -7.38 16.51 -8.83
C ALA A 93 -6.08 17.28 -9.08
N ILE A 94 -6.10 18.27 -9.98
CA ILE A 94 -4.93 19.12 -10.27
C ILE A 94 -4.51 19.91 -9.02
N THR A 95 -5.47 20.53 -8.33
CA THR A 95 -5.21 21.29 -7.10
C THR A 95 -4.57 20.42 -6.03
N HIS A 96 -5.07 19.19 -5.83
CA HIS A 96 -4.51 18.24 -4.88
C HIS A 96 -3.06 17.86 -5.23
N THR A 97 -2.77 17.54 -6.49
CA THR A 97 -1.40 17.22 -6.94
C THR A 97 -0.45 18.39 -6.72
N ASN A 98 -0.87 19.60 -7.07
CA ASN A 98 -0.05 20.80 -6.89
C ASN A 98 0.25 21.06 -5.40
N GLN A 99 -0.74 20.89 -4.52
CA GLN A 99 -0.54 21.04 -3.09
C GLN A 99 0.41 19.97 -2.53
N ALA A 100 0.22 18.70 -2.91
CA ALA A 100 1.09 17.61 -2.48
C ALA A 100 2.55 17.82 -2.95
N ASN A 101 2.76 18.42 -4.12
CA ASN A 101 4.09 18.76 -4.62
C ASN A 101 4.72 19.92 -3.82
N ARG A 102 3.96 20.99 -3.55
CA ARG A 102 4.43 22.10 -2.69
C ARG A 102 4.82 21.62 -1.30
N GLU A 103 4.05 20.72 -0.70
CA GLU A 103 4.37 20.16 0.62
C GLU A 103 5.65 19.31 0.60
N LYS A 104 5.98 18.67 -0.53
CA LYS A 104 7.26 17.94 -0.69
C LYS A 104 8.43 18.90 -0.86
N GLU A 105 8.26 19.97 -1.64
CA GLU A 105 9.28 21.01 -1.85
C GLU A 105 9.65 21.70 -0.53
N LEU A 106 8.66 22.09 0.27
CA LEU A 106 8.87 22.72 1.59
C LEU A 106 9.62 21.79 2.57
N LYS A 107 9.37 20.47 2.51
CA LYS A 107 10.08 19.48 3.33
C LYS A 107 11.52 19.23 2.84
N ALA A 108 11.77 19.36 1.55
CA ALA A 108 13.10 19.25 0.97
C ALA A 108 13.97 20.47 1.32
N ASP A 109 13.42 21.69 1.22
CA ASP A 109 14.13 22.93 1.54
C ASP A 109 14.45 23.07 3.04
N GLY A 110 13.58 22.56 3.92
CA GLY A 110 13.85 22.53 5.37
C GLY A 110 14.99 21.59 5.80
N THR A 111 15.54 20.79 4.89
CA THR A 111 16.66 19.86 5.17
C THR A 111 18.03 20.48 4.86
N ILE A 112 18.09 21.64 4.18
CA ILE A 112 19.36 22.28 3.80
C ILE A 112 19.71 23.39 4.81
N SER A 113 20.74 23.11 5.62
CA SER A 113 21.58 24.05 6.40
C SER A 113 21.27 24.25 7.89
N SER A 114 21.97 23.49 8.74
CA SER A 114 22.49 23.99 10.02
C SER A 114 23.76 23.24 10.45
N GLU A 115 24.74 23.10 9.56
CA GLU A 115 26.15 22.92 9.96
C GLU A 115 26.90 24.18 9.56
N ARG A 116 26.73 25.24 10.38
CA ARG A 116 27.75 26.27 10.47
C ARG A 116 28.72 25.81 11.55
N HIS A 117 29.82 25.20 11.13
CA HIS A 117 31.02 25.13 11.95
C HIS A 117 31.43 26.55 12.30
N ALA A 118 31.46 26.86 13.60
CA ALA A 118 32.18 28.01 14.11
C ALA A 118 33.58 27.52 14.49
N ASP A 119 34.59 28.08 13.82
CA ASP A 119 35.98 28.12 14.29
C ASP A 119 36.10 28.93 15.59
#